data_AF-A0A1T5G9H0-F1
#
_entry.id   AF-A0A1T5G9H0-F1
#
_cell.length_a   1.000
_cell.length_b   1.000
_cell.length_c   1.000
_cell.angle_alpha   90.00
_cell.angle_beta   90.00
_cell.angle_gamma   90.00
#
_symmetry.space_group_name_H-M   'P 1'
#
loop_
_entity.id
_entity.type
_entity.pdbx_description
1 polymer ?
#
loop_
_entity_poly.entity_id
_entity_poly.type
_entity_poly.pdbx_seq_one_letter_code
_entity_poly.pdbx_strand_id
1 'polypeptide(L)'
;MTPRQARAARAMLGLDMKTVCALANIGKRTLTEFEAGSRAINSATESKIKAFYISRGLAFTAPEDGESVRFGRPPECADESTYVVRSKSEYVDLFGALDVAEKLTSLNEALKSLSQRETISQLIILNILKRSGLNQKELASQIDCTASFINAIAVGKKSVPISYSEKIQIFFNQDQVSIRKALRQEKIIEKFLAQSIRIHEDLLNAWRSLYD
;
A
#
# COMPACT_ATOMS: atom_id res chain seq x y z
N MET A 1 25.79 9.48 -29.13
CA MET A 1 25.72 10.88 -28.63
C MET A 1 27.15 11.30 -28.35
N THR A 2 27.60 12.42 -28.90
CA THR A 2 29.00 12.83 -28.76
C THR A 2 29.26 13.65 -27.49
N PRO A 3 30.52 13.79 -27.03
CA PRO A 3 30.89 14.66 -25.90
C PRO A 3 30.40 16.11 -26.05
N ARG A 4 30.43 16.65 -27.27
CA ARG A 4 29.97 18.00 -27.59
C ARG A 4 28.45 18.11 -27.45
N GLN A 5 27.72 17.12 -27.96
CA GLN A 5 26.27 17.04 -27.79
C GLN A 5 25.86 16.95 -26.32
N ALA A 6 26.57 16.18 -25.49
CA ALA A 6 26.27 16.06 -24.07
C ALA A 6 26.44 17.40 -23.32
N ARG A 7 27.54 18.13 -23.60
CA ARG A 7 27.76 19.47 -23.04
C ARG A 7 26.70 20.48 -23.48
N ALA A 8 26.35 20.47 -24.77
CA ALA A 8 25.31 21.33 -25.30
C ALA A 8 23.94 21.03 -24.66
N ALA A 9 23.58 19.76 -24.54
CA ALA A 9 22.33 19.32 -23.89
C ALA A 9 22.25 19.81 -22.43
N ARG A 10 23.34 19.65 -21.66
CA ARG A 10 23.40 20.15 -20.28
C ARG A 10 23.21 21.66 -20.20
N ALA A 11 23.89 22.40 -21.07
CA ALA A 11 23.79 23.86 -21.14
C ALA A 11 22.38 24.32 -21.54
N MET A 12 21.74 23.65 -22.51
CA MET A 12 20.37 23.94 -22.96
C MET A 12 19.33 23.76 -21.86
N LEU A 13 19.53 22.78 -20.97
CA LEU A 13 18.63 22.55 -19.83
C LEU A 13 18.97 23.41 -18.59
N GLY A 14 20.03 24.22 -18.64
CA GLY A 14 20.47 25.02 -17.50
C GLY A 14 20.90 24.19 -16.28
N LEU A 15 21.33 22.93 -16.49
CA LEU A 15 21.68 22.03 -15.39
C LEU A 15 23.17 22.09 -15.07
N ASP A 16 23.50 22.07 -13.78
CA ASP A 16 24.88 21.86 -13.35
C ASP A 16 25.26 20.36 -13.41
N MET A 17 26.57 20.08 -13.39
CA MET A 17 27.09 18.71 -13.46
C MET A 17 26.57 17.82 -12.31
N LYS A 18 26.45 18.39 -11.11
CA LYS A 18 26.00 17.67 -9.91
C LYS A 18 24.56 17.19 -10.07
N THR A 19 23.69 18.04 -10.58
CA THR A 19 22.28 17.77 -10.81
C THR A 19 22.09 16.72 -11.90
N VAL A 20 22.83 16.80 -13.02
CA VAL A 20 22.79 15.75 -14.04
C VAL A 20 23.24 14.41 -13.46
N CYS A 21 24.34 14.37 -12.71
CA CYS A 21 24.83 13.14 -12.09
C CYS A 21 23.83 12.51 -11.11
N ALA A 22 23.17 13.34 -10.29
CA ALA A 22 22.16 12.87 -9.35
C ALA A 22 20.93 12.31 -10.07
N LEU A 23 20.42 13.04 -11.07
CA LEU A 23 19.18 12.67 -11.76
C LEU A 23 19.37 11.54 -12.78
N ALA A 24 20.53 11.45 -13.42
CA ALA A 24 20.86 10.37 -14.37
C ALA A 24 21.46 9.13 -13.69
N ASN A 25 21.74 9.20 -12.38
CA ASN A 25 22.46 8.17 -11.61
C ASN A 25 23.82 7.78 -12.23
N ILE A 26 24.67 8.77 -12.44
CA ILE A 26 26.00 8.61 -13.08
C ILE A 26 27.07 9.26 -12.21
N GLY A 27 28.21 8.59 -12.06
CA GLY A 27 29.35 9.14 -11.33
C GLY A 27 29.87 10.44 -11.94
N LYS A 28 30.14 11.44 -11.09
CA LYS A 28 30.65 12.76 -11.50
C LYS A 28 31.89 12.69 -12.39
N ARG A 29 32.84 11.83 -12.02
CA ARG A 29 34.08 11.61 -12.80
C ARG A 29 33.76 11.11 -14.20
N THR A 30 32.86 10.13 -14.33
CA THR A 30 32.46 9.53 -15.61
C THR A 30 31.86 10.57 -16.55
N LEU A 31 30.92 11.38 -16.07
CA LEU A 31 30.30 12.42 -16.90
C LEU A 31 31.30 13.52 -17.28
N THR A 32 32.18 13.90 -16.36
CA THR A 32 33.23 14.91 -16.61
C THR A 32 34.22 14.45 -17.67
N GLU A 33 34.75 13.24 -17.55
CA GLU A 33 35.70 12.66 -18.53
C GLU A 33 35.05 12.47 -19.90
N PHE A 34 33.77 12.10 -19.92
CA PHE A 34 32.99 11.97 -21.15
C PHE A 34 32.78 13.31 -21.84
N GLU A 35 32.27 14.33 -21.14
CA GLU A 35 32.03 15.67 -21.70
C GLU A 35 33.32 16.35 -22.17
N ALA A 36 34.45 16.07 -21.51
CA ALA A 36 35.77 16.53 -21.91
C ALA A 36 36.31 15.81 -23.17
N GLY A 37 35.73 14.67 -23.54
CA GLY A 37 36.24 13.80 -24.61
C GLY A 37 37.55 13.09 -24.23
N SER A 38 37.94 13.09 -22.96
CA SER A 38 39.17 12.47 -22.49
C SER A 38 39.07 10.95 -22.36
N ARG A 39 37.85 10.42 -22.31
CA ARG A 39 37.60 8.98 -22.20
C ARG A 39 36.32 8.58 -22.94
N ALA A 40 36.41 7.49 -23.71
CA ALA A 40 35.23 6.80 -24.22
C ALA A 40 34.52 6.05 -23.08
N ILE A 41 33.24 6.32 -22.89
CA ILE A 41 32.40 5.57 -21.96
C ILE A 41 31.82 4.34 -22.67
N ASN A 42 31.44 3.32 -21.90
CA ASN A 42 30.79 2.15 -22.49
C ASN A 42 29.40 2.50 -23.05
N SER A 43 28.93 1.69 -23.99
CA SER A 43 27.64 1.90 -24.67
C SER A 43 26.47 1.98 -23.69
N ALA A 44 26.48 1.19 -22.61
CA ALA A 44 25.45 1.23 -21.58
C ALA A 44 25.36 2.59 -20.86
N THR A 45 26.50 3.18 -20.50
CA THR A 45 26.53 4.50 -19.84
C THR A 45 26.16 5.61 -20.83
N GLU A 46 26.63 5.52 -22.08
CA GLU A 46 26.26 6.47 -23.12
C GLU A 46 24.75 6.48 -23.36
N SER A 47 24.13 5.31 -23.48
CA SER A 47 22.68 5.15 -23.63
C SER A 47 21.92 5.77 -22.46
N LYS A 48 22.40 5.59 -21.21
CA LYS A 48 21.79 6.22 -20.03
C LYS A 48 21.84 7.75 -20.09
N ILE A 49 23.00 8.34 -20.41
CA ILE A 49 23.13 9.81 -20.52
C ILE A 49 22.24 10.33 -21.65
N LYS A 50 22.26 9.66 -22.81
CA LYS A 50 21.46 10.05 -23.97
C LYS A 50 19.96 10.00 -23.65
N ALA A 51 19.50 8.92 -23.05
CA ALA A 51 18.10 8.75 -22.68
C ALA A 51 17.65 9.74 -21.59
N PHE A 52 18.51 10.08 -20.62
CA PHE A 52 18.23 11.16 -19.66
C PHE A 52 17.95 12.50 -20.35
N TYR A 53 18.77 12.89 -21.33
CA TYR A 53 18.52 14.14 -22.05
C TYR A 53 17.29 14.06 -22.96
N ILE A 54 17.02 12.89 -23.57
CA ILE A 54 15.83 12.66 -24.37
C ILE A 54 14.55 12.78 -23.53
N SER A 55 14.52 12.21 -22.32
CA SER A 55 13.36 12.32 -21.42
C SER A 55 13.09 13.75 -20.95
N ARG A 56 14.07 14.65 -21.09
CA ARG A 56 13.94 16.09 -20.85
C ARG A 56 13.57 16.89 -22.11
N GLY A 57 13.14 16.23 -23.18
CA GLY A 57 12.65 16.87 -24.40
C GLY A 57 13.74 17.33 -25.37
N LEU A 58 14.95 16.76 -25.26
CA LEU A 58 16.01 17.00 -26.23
C LEU A 58 16.08 15.88 -27.27
N ALA A 59 16.49 16.23 -28.49
CA ALA A 59 16.78 15.29 -29.55
C ALA A 59 18.20 15.51 -30.09
N PHE A 60 18.86 14.43 -30.47
CA PHE A 60 20.22 14.41 -30.99
C PHE A 60 20.22 13.97 -32.45
N THR A 61 20.92 14.69 -33.32
CA THR A 61 21.20 14.21 -34.69
C THR A 61 22.40 13.27 -34.70
N ALA A 62 22.45 12.38 -35.70
CA ALA A 62 23.61 11.52 -35.91
C ALA A 62 24.84 12.37 -36.25
N PRO A 63 26.06 11.99 -35.82
CA PRO A 63 27.27 12.74 -36.11
C PRO A 63 27.56 12.89 -37.61
N GLU A 64 27.09 11.94 -38.42
CA GLU A 64 27.25 11.89 -39.88
C GLU A 64 26.54 13.06 -40.59
N ASP A 65 25.43 13.53 -40.02
CA ASP A 65 24.63 14.66 -40.54
C ASP A 65 25.00 16.00 -39.87
N GLY A 66 26.05 16.01 -39.04
CA GLY A 66 26.44 17.12 -38.19
C GLY A 66 25.93 16.98 -36.75
N GLU A 67 26.81 17.30 -35.80
CA GLU A 67 26.51 17.25 -34.36
C GLU A 67 25.54 18.38 -33.98
N SER A 68 24.26 18.07 -33.75
CA SER A 68 23.29 19.03 -33.24
C SER A 68 22.50 18.48 -32.05
N VAL A 69 22.02 19.41 -31.22
CA VAL A 69 21.08 19.17 -30.12
C VAL A 69 19.94 20.18 -30.30
N ARG A 70 18.69 19.71 -30.25
CA ARG A 70 17.50 20.55 -30.40
C ARG A 70 16.45 20.16 -29.38
N PHE A 71 15.58 21.09 -29.01
CA PHE A 71 14.32 20.72 -28.37
C PHE A 71 13.48 19.96 -29.39
N GLY A 72 13.01 18.78 -29.02
CA GLY A 72 12.24 17.91 -29.90
C GLY A 72 11.08 17.29 -29.14
N ARG A 73 9.97 17.04 -29.85
CA ARG A 73 8.98 16.07 -29.37
C ARG A 73 9.70 14.73 -29.18
N PRO A 74 9.49 13.99 -28.09
CA PRO A 74 9.99 12.63 -27.99
C PRO A 74 9.57 11.88 -29.26
N PRO A 75 10.47 11.19 -29.96
CA PRO A 75 10.08 10.39 -31.12
C PRO A 75 8.96 9.44 -30.69
N GLU A 76 7.86 9.41 -31.44
CA GLU A 76 6.67 8.58 -31.17
C GLU A 76 6.98 7.07 -31.10
N CYS A 77 8.23 6.67 -31.36
CA CYS A 77 8.68 5.29 -31.39
C CYS A 77 10.10 5.15 -30.81
N ALA A 78 10.27 5.46 -29.52
CA ALA A 78 11.48 5.13 -28.76
C ALA A 78 11.14 4.20 -27.58
N ASP A 79 10.26 3.23 -27.83
CA ASP A 79 9.83 2.27 -26.81
C ASP A 79 11.04 1.59 -26.14
N GLU A 80 12.04 1.14 -26.89
CA GLU A 80 13.18 0.40 -26.33
C GLU A 80 14.10 1.23 -25.42
N SER A 81 14.25 2.53 -25.66
CA SER A 81 15.11 3.40 -24.81
C SER A 81 14.39 3.94 -23.58
N THR A 82 13.05 3.99 -23.63
CA THR A 82 12.20 4.38 -22.50
C THR A 82 12.17 3.26 -21.45
N TYR A 83 12.27 2.00 -21.87
CA TYR A 83 12.33 0.84 -20.97
C TYR A 83 13.62 0.75 -20.14
N VAL A 84 14.75 1.26 -20.62
CA VAL A 84 16.06 1.13 -19.94
C VAL A 84 16.32 2.24 -18.91
N VAL A 85 15.64 3.38 -19.01
CA VAL A 85 15.79 4.55 -18.11
C VAL A 85 14.59 4.77 -17.19
N ARG A 86 13.53 3.96 -17.30
CA ARG A 86 12.45 3.85 -16.31
C ARG A 86 12.94 3.24 -15.00
N SER A 87 13.75 4.03 -14.30
CA SER A 87 14.17 3.83 -12.93
C SER A 87 12.95 3.58 -12.04
N LYS A 88 13.13 2.75 -10.99
CA LYS A 88 12.11 2.41 -9.97
C LYS A 88 11.19 3.58 -9.56
N SER A 89 11.70 4.80 -9.55
CA SER A 89 10.97 6.05 -9.28
C SER A 89 9.81 6.33 -10.23
N GLU A 90 9.93 6.07 -11.53
CA GLU A 90 8.79 6.26 -12.46
C GLU A 90 7.71 5.20 -12.26
N TYR A 91 8.04 3.98 -11.79
CA TYR A 91 7.02 2.97 -11.48
C TYR A 91 6.19 3.34 -10.25
N VAL A 92 6.83 3.93 -9.24
CA VAL A 92 6.15 4.49 -8.06
C VAL A 92 5.17 5.59 -8.49
N ASP A 93 5.58 6.48 -9.39
CA ASP A 93 4.72 7.56 -9.88
C ASP A 93 3.62 7.05 -10.83
N LEU A 94 3.94 6.12 -11.75
CA LEU A 94 3.00 5.61 -12.76
C LEU A 94 1.84 4.80 -12.14
N PHE A 95 2.12 4.07 -11.05
CA PHE A 95 1.09 3.32 -10.33
C PHE A 95 0.45 4.12 -9.20
N GLY A 96 0.79 5.42 -9.03
CA GLY A 96 0.28 6.24 -7.92
C GLY A 96 0.56 5.56 -6.59
N ALA A 97 1.75 5.01 -6.44
CA ALA A 97 1.96 3.93 -5.50
C ALA A 97 1.92 4.42 -4.03
N LEU A 98 2.23 5.69 -3.80
CA LEU A 98 1.96 6.36 -2.52
C LEU A 98 0.46 6.45 -2.22
N ASP A 99 -0.36 6.85 -3.18
CA ASP A 99 -1.82 6.93 -3.04
C ASP A 99 -2.43 5.54 -2.74
N VAL A 100 -1.91 4.49 -3.39
CA VAL A 100 -2.33 3.11 -3.13
C VAL A 100 -1.96 2.69 -1.70
N ALA A 101 -0.73 2.99 -1.26
CA ALA A 101 -0.29 2.69 0.10
C ALA A 101 -1.13 3.42 1.15
N GLU A 102 -1.45 4.69 0.92
CA GLU A 102 -2.29 5.51 1.80
C GLU A 102 -3.72 4.95 1.87
N LYS A 103 -4.31 4.60 0.73
CA LYS A 103 -5.64 3.97 0.65
C LYS A 103 -5.67 2.62 1.37
N LEU A 104 -4.66 1.77 1.16
CA LEU A 104 -4.56 0.48 1.85
C LEU A 104 -4.39 0.66 3.36
N THR A 105 -3.61 1.66 3.80
CA THR A 105 -3.44 1.98 5.21
C THR A 105 -4.76 2.43 5.83
N SER A 106 -5.45 3.38 5.18
CA SER A 106 -6.76 3.88 5.60
C SER A 106 -7.81 2.76 5.70
N LEU A 107 -7.81 1.84 4.72
CA LEU A 107 -8.71 0.69 4.71
C LEU A 107 -8.39 -0.29 5.85
N ASN A 108 -7.11 -0.55 6.12
CA ASN A 108 -6.70 -1.40 7.22
C ASN A 108 -7.09 -0.79 8.58
N GLU A 109 -6.94 0.52 8.75
CA GLU A 109 -7.40 1.24 9.94
C GLU A 109 -8.92 1.16 10.10
N ALA A 110 -9.68 1.32 9.01
CA ALA A 110 -11.13 1.15 9.01
C ALA A 110 -11.53 -0.28 9.43
N LEU A 111 -10.86 -1.31 8.90
CA LEU A 111 -11.09 -2.72 9.28
C LEU A 111 -10.76 -2.98 10.76
N LYS A 112 -9.66 -2.41 11.26
CA LYS A 112 -9.30 -2.49 12.68
C LYS A 112 -10.34 -1.80 13.56
N SER A 113 -10.85 -0.64 13.15
CA SER A 113 -11.93 0.04 13.86
C SER A 113 -13.23 -0.79 13.89
N LEU A 114 -13.56 -1.47 12.79
CA LEU A 114 -14.71 -2.37 12.73
C LEU A 114 -14.55 -3.56 13.69
N SER A 115 -13.34 -4.10 13.83
CA SER A 115 -13.05 -5.19 14.77
C SER A 115 -13.16 -4.80 16.24
N GLN A 116 -13.11 -3.50 16.56
CA GLN A 116 -13.25 -2.96 17.92
C GLN A 116 -14.70 -2.62 18.30
N ARG A 117 -15.64 -2.71 17.35
CA ARG A 117 -17.06 -2.45 17.64
C ARG A 117 -17.64 -3.53 18.54
N GLU A 118 -18.73 -3.20 19.21
CA GLU A 118 -19.45 -4.13 20.06
C GLU A 118 -19.87 -5.38 19.27
N THR A 119 -19.54 -6.55 19.80
CA THR A 119 -19.87 -7.81 19.14
C THR A 119 -21.32 -8.19 19.40
N ILE A 120 -21.88 -9.10 18.59
CA ILE A 120 -23.24 -9.61 18.78
C ILE A 120 -23.39 -10.24 20.17
N SER A 121 -22.38 -11.01 20.61
CA SER A 121 -22.31 -11.59 21.95
C SER A 121 -22.39 -10.54 23.05
N GLN A 122 -21.63 -9.45 22.92
CA GLN A 122 -21.65 -8.33 23.88
C GLN A 122 -23.03 -7.69 23.94
N LEU A 123 -23.62 -7.38 22.78
CA LEU A 123 -24.95 -6.79 22.68
C LEU A 123 -26.03 -7.68 23.31
N ILE A 124 -25.97 -8.99 23.07
CA ILE A 124 -26.91 -9.96 23.66
C ILE A 124 -26.83 -9.91 25.19
N ILE A 125 -25.63 -10.04 25.76
CA ILE A 125 -25.46 -10.07 27.23
C ILE A 125 -25.89 -8.75 27.86
N LEU A 126 -25.47 -7.60 27.30
CA LEU A 126 -25.86 -6.29 27.81
C LEU A 126 -27.38 -6.07 27.74
N ASN A 127 -28.03 -6.54 26.67
CA ASN A 127 -29.47 -6.43 26.52
C ASN A 127 -30.22 -7.29 27.57
N ILE A 128 -29.75 -8.51 27.83
CA ILE A 128 -30.33 -9.38 28.87
C ILE A 128 -30.23 -8.70 30.23
N LEU A 129 -29.02 -8.25 30.63
CA LEU A 129 -28.80 -7.58 31.92
C LEU A 129 -29.71 -6.35 32.06
N LYS A 130 -29.83 -5.55 31.00
CA LYS A 130 -30.69 -4.35 30.99
C LYS A 130 -32.18 -4.67 31.10
N ARG A 131 -32.68 -5.69 30.39
CA ARG A 131 -34.12 -6.02 30.34
C ARG A 131 -34.60 -6.82 31.54
N SER A 132 -33.80 -7.76 32.01
CA SER A 132 -34.17 -8.66 33.11
C SER A 132 -33.91 -8.06 34.50
N GLY A 133 -33.10 -7.01 34.59
CA GLY A 133 -32.67 -6.44 35.87
C GLY A 133 -31.69 -7.33 36.65
N LEU A 134 -31.25 -8.44 36.05
CA LEU A 134 -30.29 -9.35 36.68
C LEU A 134 -28.91 -8.72 36.74
N ASN A 135 -28.19 -8.98 37.83
CA ASN A 135 -26.75 -8.72 37.88
C ASN A 135 -25.94 -9.85 37.20
N GLN A 136 -24.64 -9.63 37.02
CA GLN A 136 -23.75 -10.59 36.33
C GLN A 136 -23.70 -11.97 37.02
N LYS A 137 -23.83 -12.04 38.35
CA LYS A 137 -23.79 -13.31 39.10
C LYS A 137 -25.08 -14.09 38.91
N GLU A 138 -26.23 -13.42 38.93
CA GLU A 138 -27.54 -14.02 38.73
C GLU A 138 -27.68 -14.56 37.31
N LEU A 139 -27.31 -13.76 36.29
CA LEU A 139 -27.32 -14.23 34.91
C LEU A 139 -26.39 -15.43 34.72
N ALA A 140 -25.19 -15.38 35.32
CA ALA A 140 -24.24 -16.49 35.25
C ALA A 140 -24.83 -17.78 35.84
N SER A 141 -25.55 -17.69 36.97
CA SER A 141 -26.24 -18.82 37.58
C SER A 141 -27.35 -19.36 36.68
N GLN A 142 -28.11 -18.51 36.00
CA GLN A 142 -29.21 -18.95 35.13
C GLN A 142 -28.74 -19.66 33.87
N ILE A 143 -27.61 -19.23 33.29
CA ILE A 143 -27.04 -19.90 32.10
C ILE A 143 -25.94 -20.91 32.45
N ASP A 144 -25.74 -21.18 33.74
CA ASP A 144 -24.78 -22.17 34.26
C ASP A 144 -23.36 -21.92 33.71
N CYS A 145 -22.82 -20.76 34.09
CA CYS A 145 -21.46 -20.32 33.82
C CYS A 145 -20.92 -19.45 34.97
N THR A 146 -19.71 -18.91 34.83
CA THR A 146 -19.11 -18.03 35.84
C THR A 146 -19.44 -16.56 35.60
N ALA A 147 -19.57 -15.77 36.68
CA ALA A 147 -19.77 -14.32 36.57
C ALA A 147 -18.60 -13.62 35.85
N SER A 148 -17.37 -14.14 36.00
CA SER A 148 -16.19 -13.65 35.28
C SER A 148 -16.30 -13.85 33.77
N PHE A 149 -16.95 -14.94 33.33
CA PHE A 149 -17.21 -15.19 31.93
C PHE A 149 -18.23 -14.21 31.35
N ILE A 150 -19.33 -13.95 32.07
CA ILE A 150 -20.31 -12.90 31.71
C ILE A 150 -19.63 -11.54 31.60
N ASN A 151 -18.81 -11.18 32.60
CA ASN A 151 -18.08 -9.92 32.60
C ASN A 151 -17.13 -9.81 31.39
N ALA A 152 -16.41 -10.90 31.07
CA ALA A 152 -15.51 -10.92 29.91
C ALA A 152 -16.24 -10.70 28.58
N ILE A 153 -17.46 -11.21 28.43
CA ILE A 153 -18.29 -10.95 27.24
C ILE A 153 -18.80 -9.50 27.25
N ALA A 154 -19.26 -9.00 28.39
CA ALA A 154 -19.79 -7.64 28.51
C ALA A 154 -18.75 -6.56 28.17
N VAL A 155 -17.47 -6.83 28.42
CA VAL A 155 -16.35 -5.94 28.04
C VAL A 155 -15.74 -6.26 26.66
N GLY A 156 -16.36 -7.16 25.88
CA GLY A 156 -15.90 -7.49 24.52
C GLY A 156 -14.63 -8.35 24.43
N LYS A 157 -14.18 -8.96 25.54
CA LYS A 157 -12.97 -9.82 25.56
C LYS A 157 -13.24 -11.27 25.14
N LYS A 158 -14.50 -11.71 25.16
CA LYS A 158 -14.91 -13.07 24.79
C LYS A 158 -16.23 -13.04 24.02
N SER A 159 -16.43 -13.99 23.12
CA SER A 159 -17.71 -14.26 22.48
C SER A 159 -18.45 -15.41 23.19
N VAL A 160 -19.77 -15.41 23.06
CA VAL A 160 -20.65 -16.46 23.58
C VAL A 160 -20.52 -17.70 22.69
N PRO A 161 -20.16 -18.88 23.25
CA PRO A 161 -20.14 -20.11 22.49
C PRO A 161 -21.55 -20.49 22.03
N ILE A 162 -21.64 -21.07 20.83
CA ILE A 162 -22.92 -21.52 20.25
C ILE A 162 -23.65 -22.52 21.17
N SER A 163 -22.93 -23.29 22.00
CA SER A 163 -23.51 -24.20 22.99
C SER A 163 -24.38 -23.49 24.04
N TYR A 164 -24.16 -22.20 24.30
CA TYR A 164 -25.00 -21.40 25.21
C TYR A 164 -26.24 -20.82 24.53
N SER A 165 -26.41 -21.00 23.21
CA SER A 165 -27.51 -20.36 22.47
C SER A 165 -28.90 -20.73 22.99
N GLU A 166 -29.13 -21.99 23.35
CA GLU A 166 -30.42 -22.45 23.89
C GLU A 166 -30.69 -21.87 25.29
N LYS A 167 -29.68 -21.88 26.16
CA LYS A 167 -29.77 -21.29 27.51
C LYS A 167 -30.04 -19.78 27.46
N ILE A 168 -29.51 -19.09 26.45
CA ILE A 168 -29.71 -17.65 26.27
C ILE A 168 -31.02 -17.33 25.56
N GLN A 169 -31.51 -18.23 24.69
CA GLN A 169 -32.75 -18.02 23.94
C GLN A 169 -33.95 -17.78 24.85
N ILE A 170 -33.95 -18.30 26.09
CA ILE A 170 -35.05 -18.10 27.07
C ILE A 170 -35.29 -16.63 27.42
N PHE A 171 -34.30 -15.76 27.25
CA PHE A 171 -34.41 -14.32 27.53
C PHE A 171 -34.95 -13.51 26.34
N PHE A 172 -35.24 -14.16 25.22
CA PHE A 172 -35.71 -13.53 23.98
C PHE A 172 -36.95 -14.23 23.46
N ASN A 173 -37.87 -13.45 22.89
CA ASN A 173 -39.00 -14.04 22.20
C ASN A 173 -38.50 -14.78 20.93
N GLN A 174 -38.81 -16.07 20.82
CA GLN A 174 -38.33 -16.94 19.74
C GLN A 174 -38.76 -16.44 18.36
N ASP A 175 -39.91 -15.77 18.28
CA ASP A 175 -40.45 -15.22 17.04
C ASP A 175 -39.68 -13.98 16.53
N GLN A 176 -38.88 -13.34 17.39
CA GLN A 176 -38.16 -12.11 17.03
C GLN A 176 -36.70 -12.35 16.65
N VAL A 177 -35.98 -13.17 17.43
CA VAL A 177 -34.53 -13.33 17.26
C VAL A 177 -34.10 -14.76 17.56
N SER A 178 -33.40 -15.37 16.60
CA SER A 178 -32.71 -16.65 16.81
C SER A 178 -31.27 -16.41 17.27
N ILE A 179 -31.00 -16.64 18.55
CA ILE A 179 -29.68 -16.45 19.16
C ILE A 179 -28.64 -17.36 18.49
N ARG A 180 -29.02 -18.60 18.21
CA ARG A 180 -28.13 -19.55 17.52
C ARG A 180 -27.69 -19.06 16.14
N LYS A 181 -28.60 -18.47 15.36
CA LYS A 181 -28.26 -17.89 14.04
C LYS A 181 -27.36 -16.66 14.22
N ALA A 182 -27.68 -15.79 15.17
CA ALA A 182 -26.88 -14.58 15.45
C ALA A 182 -25.42 -14.91 15.82
N LEU A 183 -25.21 -15.85 16.75
CA LEU A 183 -23.86 -16.28 17.15
C LEU A 183 -23.08 -17.00 16.03
N ARG A 184 -23.77 -17.70 15.13
CA ARG A 184 -23.13 -18.28 13.94
C ARG A 184 -22.65 -17.19 12.99
N GLN A 185 -23.47 -16.16 12.76
CA GLN A 185 -23.09 -15.03 11.91
C GLN A 185 -21.93 -14.25 12.51
N GLU A 186 -21.93 -14.04 13.83
CA GLU A 186 -20.79 -13.43 14.55
C GLU A 186 -19.47 -14.14 14.22
N LYS A 187 -19.42 -15.48 14.38
CA LYS A 187 -18.20 -16.25 14.06
C LYS A 187 -17.76 -16.14 12.60
N ILE A 188 -18.72 -16.08 11.66
CA ILE A 188 -18.41 -15.92 10.24
C ILE A 188 -17.81 -14.54 9.99
N ILE A 189 -18.40 -13.49 10.58
CA ILE A 189 -17.93 -12.10 10.47
C ILE A 189 -16.54 -11.96 11.09
N GLU A 190 -16.31 -12.49 12.30
CA GLU A 190 -15.00 -12.49 12.96
C GLU A 190 -13.93 -13.13 12.08
N LYS A 191 -14.21 -14.31 11.52
CA LYS A 191 -13.29 -15.01 10.62
C LYS A 191 -13.00 -14.19 9.36
N PHE A 192 -14.03 -13.62 8.75
CA PHE A 192 -13.88 -12.81 7.55
C PHE A 192 -13.09 -11.52 7.81
N LEU A 193 -13.34 -10.84 8.92
CA LEU A 193 -12.60 -9.64 9.33
C LEU A 193 -11.13 -9.97 9.60
N ALA A 194 -10.84 -11.05 10.33
CA ALA A 194 -9.47 -11.47 10.61
C ALA A 194 -8.70 -11.82 9.33
N GLN A 195 -9.33 -12.53 8.39
CA GLN A 195 -8.76 -12.83 7.08
C GLN A 195 -8.53 -11.56 6.25
N SER A 196 -9.49 -10.63 6.27
CA SER A 196 -9.38 -9.37 5.55
C SER A 196 -8.23 -8.53 6.08
N ILE A 197 -8.12 -8.34 7.40
CA ILE A 197 -7.01 -7.61 8.03
C ILE A 197 -5.67 -8.22 7.64
N ARG A 198 -5.53 -9.55 7.74
CA ARG A 198 -4.29 -10.24 7.37
C ARG A 198 -3.92 -10.00 5.90
N ILE A 199 -4.85 -10.17 4.96
CA ILE A 199 -4.60 -9.95 3.54
C ILE A 199 -4.15 -8.50 3.29
N HIS A 200 -4.75 -7.53 3.97
CA HIS A 200 -4.37 -6.12 3.83
C HIS A 200 -2.98 -5.84 4.41
N GLU A 201 -2.62 -6.45 5.54
CA GLU A 201 -1.28 -6.33 6.12
C GLU A 201 -0.22 -6.98 5.21
N ASP A 202 -0.50 -8.16 4.66
CA ASP A 202 0.37 -8.85 3.70
C ASP A 202 0.57 -7.99 2.43
N LEU A 203 -0.51 -7.41 1.90
CA LEU A 203 -0.45 -6.49 0.76
C LEU A 203 0.35 -5.21 1.08
N LEU A 204 0.13 -4.60 2.24
CA LEU A 204 0.88 -3.42 2.68
C LEU A 204 2.39 -3.72 2.81
N ASN A 205 2.74 -4.89 3.35
CA ASN A 205 4.14 -5.30 3.50
C ASN A 205 4.79 -5.57 2.14
N ALA A 206 4.11 -6.29 1.25
CA ALA A 206 4.59 -6.51 -0.11
C ALA A 206 4.76 -5.19 -0.85
N TRP A 207 3.83 -4.25 -0.67
CA TRP A 207 3.91 -2.93 -1.27
C TRP A 207 5.10 -2.14 -0.75
N ARG A 208 5.31 -2.09 0.57
CA ARG A 208 6.47 -1.43 1.20
C ARG A 208 7.81 -1.98 0.72
N SER A 209 7.92 -3.30 0.55
CA SER A 209 9.16 -3.91 0.04
C SER A 209 9.55 -3.52 -1.38
N LEU A 210 8.65 -2.90 -2.16
CA LEU A 210 8.99 -2.36 -3.47
C LEU A 210 9.78 -1.04 -3.39
N TYR A 211 9.72 -0.35 -2.24
CA TYR A 211 10.35 0.96 -2.00
C TYR A 211 11.71 0.87 -1.32
N ASP A 212 11.94 -0.18 -0.53
CA ASP A 212 13.23 -0.48 0.11
C ASP A 212 14.25 -1.05 -0.92
#